data_AF-A0AAU3RRF3-F1
#
_entry.id   AF-A0AAU3RRF3-F1
#
_cell.length_a   1.000
_cell.length_b   1.000
_cell.length_c   1.000
_cell.angle_alpha   90.00
_cell.angle_beta   90.00
_cell.angle_gamma   90.00
#
_symmetry.space_group_name_H-M   'P 1'
#
loop_
_entity.id
_entity.type
_entity.pdbx_description
1 polymer ?
#
loop_
_entity_poly.entity_id
_entity_poly.type
_entity_poly.pdbx_seq_one_letter_code
_entity_poly.pdbx_strand_id
1 'polypeptide(L)'
;MTSRRAPRLADAAEIAAEQGLTPARISSLYNDRAENGFPEIAGMRGRARLWDHAQVTDWFTKRPQARLRKHTPPAHDPQDLLNAADSSRFLGYKNPNQVTTFVRDHPGYFPDPDVVEELGTPEHPYLRQWWRVQTLLDWMATRPGRGKRTGAQRTAPALPDVPRDGDPNELLGATQAAALLGFKSVNSFSSSLSQGNLPLLETPDAITDKGGRRQWKRKRLLAQDAQRRGRTQQ
;
A
#
# COMPACT_ATOMS: atom_id res chain seq x y z
N MET A 1 -16.61 32.70 -32.09
CA MET A 1 -15.77 31.50 -32.38
C MET A 1 -15.02 31.13 -31.10
N THR A 2 -15.59 30.26 -30.27
CA THR A 2 -14.91 29.75 -29.07
C THR A 2 -14.05 28.56 -29.50
N SER A 3 -12.73 28.77 -29.59
CA SER A 3 -11.77 27.70 -29.83
C SER A 3 -11.98 26.60 -28.80
N ARG A 4 -12.49 25.45 -29.26
CA ARG A 4 -12.66 24.24 -28.44
C ARG A 4 -11.25 23.72 -28.14
N ARG A 5 -10.66 24.19 -27.04
CA ARG A 5 -9.35 23.74 -26.55
C ARG A 5 -9.40 22.22 -26.49
N ALA A 6 -8.47 21.54 -27.17
CA ALA A 6 -8.43 20.09 -27.18
C ALA A 6 -8.39 19.58 -25.74
N PRO A 7 -9.16 18.54 -25.38
CA PRO A 7 -9.22 18.05 -24.01
C PRO A 7 -7.81 17.63 -23.58
N ARG A 8 -7.36 18.14 -22.43
CA ARG A 8 -6.08 17.74 -21.86
C ARG A 8 -6.21 16.27 -21.46
N LEU A 9 -5.46 15.42 -22.14
CA LEU A 9 -5.41 14.00 -21.82
C LEU A 9 -4.34 13.77 -20.75
N ALA A 10 -4.73 13.07 -19.69
CA ALA A 10 -3.85 12.71 -18.59
C ALA A 10 -3.81 11.18 -18.40
N ASP A 11 -2.65 10.65 -18.06
CA ASP A 11 -2.50 9.24 -17.74
C ASP A 11 -2.79 8.95 -16.25
N ALA A 12 -2.79 7.66 -15.88
CA ALA A 12 -3.08 7.25 -14.52
C ALA A 12 -2.07 7.79 -13.50
N ALA A 13 -0.81 8.06 -13.90
CA ALA A 13 0.22 8.56 -13.01
C ALA A 13 0.05 10.05 -12.74
N GLU A 14 -0.27 10.84 -13.77
CA GLU A 14 -0.58 12.26 -13.65
C GLU A 14 -1.82 12.48 -12.77
N ILE A 15 -2.93 11.78 -13.06
CA ILE A 15 -4.16 11.85 -12.26
C ILE A 15 -3.89 11.41 -10.82
N ALA A 16 -3.12 10.34 -10.62
CA ALA A 16 -2.78 9.86 -9.29
C ALA A 16 -1.96 10.89 -8.50
N ALA A 17 -0.99 11.56 -9.12
CA ALA A 17 -0.20 12.58 -8.46
C ALA A 17 -1.06 13.76 -8.00
N GLU A 18 -1.94 14.25 -8.87
CA GLU A 18 -2.82 15.39 -8.56
C GLU A 18 -3.89 15.06 -7.52
N GLN A 19 -4.52 13.89 -7.62
CA GLN A 19 -5.58 13.46 -6.70
C GLN A 19 -5.03 12.83 -5.41
N GLY A 20 -3.71 12.74 -5.29
CA GLY A 20 -3.06 12.10 -4.17
C GLY A 20 -3.41 10.61 -4.04
N LEU A 21 -3.48 9.89 -5.14
CA LEU A 21 -3.73 8.45 -5.17
C LEU A 21 -2.51 7.69 -5.72
N THR A 22 -2.60 6.37 -5.80
CA THR A 22 -1.64 5.57 -6.55
C THR A 22 -2.18 5.32 -7.97
N PRO A 23 -1.30 5.14 -8.99
CA PRO A 23 -1.75 4.85 -10.35
C PRO A 23 -2.60 3.57 -10.42
N ALA A 24 -2.25 2.55 -9.61
CA ALA A 24 -3.04 1.33 -9.48
C ALA A 24 -4.47 1.59 -8.97
N ARG A 25 -4.66 2.59 -8.09
CA ARG A 25 -5.98 2.97 -7.61
C ARG A 25 -6.82 3.58 -8.73
N ILE A 26 -6.23 4.41 -9.61
CA ILE A 26 -6.91 4.94 -10.79
C ILE A 26 -7.36 3.80 -11.71
N SER A 27 -6.48 2.82 -11.97
CA SER A 27 -6.85 1.63 -12.75
C SER A 27 -7.99 0.83 -12.12
N SER A 28 -8.00 0.66 -10.80
CA SER A 28 -9.11 0.00 -10.08
C SER A 28 -10.41 0.79 -10.20
N LEU A 29 -10.38 2.12 -10.02
CA LEU A 29 -11.58 2.95 -10.19
C LEU A 29 -12.19 2.80 -11.59
N TYR A 30 -11.35 2.75 -12.62
CA TYR A 30 -11.78 2.49 -13.99
C TYR A 30 -12.33 1.06 -14.19
N ASN A 31 -11.70 0.05 -13.61
CA ASN A 31 -12.21 -1.33 -13.71
C ASN A 31 -13.60 -1.45 -13.04
N ASP A 32 -13.82 -0.74 -11.93
CA ASP A 32 -15.06 -0.70 -11.18
C ASP A 32 -16.06 0.36 -11.72
N ARG A 33 -15.83 0.90 -12.93
CA ARG A 33 -16.59 2.06 -13.45
C ARG A 33 -18.08 1.82 -13.63
N ALA A 34 -18.48 0.58 -13.89
CA ALA A 34 -19.89 0.21 -13.96
C ALA A 34 -20.64 0.50 -12.66
N GLU A 35 -19.94 0.44 -11.51
CA GLU A 35 -20.53 0.68 -10.19
C GLU A 35 -20.31 2.12 -9.71
N ASN A 36 -19.19 2.75 -10.07
CA ASN A 36 -18.79 4.04 -9.51
C ASN A 36 -18.87 5.22 -10.49
N GLY A 37 -19.18 4.97 -11.76
CA GLY A 37 -19.34 5.98 -12.81
C GLY A 37 -18.04 6.68 -13.22
N PHE A 38 -16.87 6.06 -13.00
CA PHE A 38 -15.57 6.65 -13.37
C PHE A 38 -15.51 6.94 -14.88
N PRO A 39 -14.91 8.07 -15.32
CA PRO A 39 -14.89 8.45 -16.73
C PRO A 39 -14.26 7.40 -17.67
N GLU A 40 -14.78 7.35 -18.90
CA GLU A 40 -14.27 6.47 -19.94
C GLU A 40 -12.90 6.93 -20.47
N ILE A 41 -12.14 6.01 -21.05
CA ILE A 41 -10.86 6.30 -21.67
C ILE A 41 -11.08 7.17 -22.91
N ALA A 42 -10.40 8.31 -22.97
CA ALA A 42 -10.44 9.24 -24.09
C ALA A 42 -9.34 8.98 -25.14
N GLY A 43 -8.34 8.17 -24.81
CA GLY A 43 -7.31 7.74 -25.75
C GLY A 43 -6.29 6.77 -25.17
N MET A 44 -5.32 6.37 -25.99
CA MET A 44 -4.20 5.53 -25.57
C MET A 44 -2.88 6.18 -26.01
N ARG A 45 -1.87 6.16 -25.14
CA ARG A 45 -0.47 6.48 -25.48
C ARG A 45 0.36 5.21 -25.30
N GLY A 46 0.58 4.47 -26.39
CA GLY A 46 1.16 3.13 -26.32
C GLY A 46 0.25 2.19 -25.54
N ARG A 47 0.73 1.66 -24.41
CA ARG A 47 -0.05 0.83 -23.47
C ARG A 47 -0.74 1.62 -22.36
N ALA A 48 -0.46 2.92 -22.24
CA ALA A 48 -1.03 3.77 -21.21
C ALA A 48 -2.42 4.27 -21.62
N ARG A 49 -3.39 4.07 -20.74
CA ARG A 49 -4.75 4.61 -20.88
C ARG A 49 -4.71 6.11 -20.56
N LEU A 50 -5.40 6.89 -21.38
CA LEU A 50 -5.54 8.33 -21.19
C LEU A 50 -7.00 8.69 -20.93
N TRP A 51 -7.22 9.56 -19.98
CA TRP A 51 -8.54 10.11 -19.66
C TRP A 51 -8.57 11.60 -19.94
N ASP A 52 -9.76 12.13 -20.19
CA ASP A 52 -9.98 13.57 -20.17
C ASP A 52 -9.80 14.08 -18.74
N HIS A 53 -8.75 14.88 -18.55
CA HIS A 53 -8.35 15.42 -17.25
C HIS A 53 -9.46 16.20 -16.57
N ALA A 54 -10.25 16.96 -17.33
CA ALA A 54 -11.34 17.76 -16.78
C ALA A 54 -12.47 16.88 -16.25
N GLN A 55 -12.82 15.82 -16.98
CA GLN A 55 -13.87 14.87 -16.56
C GLN A 55 -13.46 14.09 -15.31
N VAL A 56 -12.21 13.66 -15.24
CA VAL A 56 -11.71 12.96 -14.05
C VAL A 56 -11.68 13.88 -12.83
N THR A 57 -11.23 15.12 -13.01
CA THR A 57 -11.23 16.12 -11.93
C THR A 57 -12.64 16.39 -11.42
N ASP A 58 -13.59 16.64 -12.34
CA ASP A 58 -15.00 16.87 -12.00
C ASP A 58 -15.64 15.65 -11.30
N TRP A 59 -15.34 14.43 -11.75
CA TRP A 59 -15.78 13.21 -11.09
C TRP A 59 -15.23 13.11 -9.65
N PHE A 60 -13.95 13.45 -9.42
CA PHE A 60 -13.37 13.46 -8.07
C PHE A 60 -14.00 14.53 -7.17
N THR A 61 -14.34 15.71 -7.72
CA THR A 61 -15.03 16.78 -6.98
C THR A 61 -16.45 16.37 -6.59
N LYS A 62 -17.18 15.71 -7.49
CA LYS A 62 -18.57 15.29 -7.28
C LYS A 62 -18.70 14.00 -6.46
N ARG A 63 -17.67 13.17 -6.46
CA ARG A 63 -17.70 11.88 -5.75
C ARG A 63 -17.82 12.12 -4.25
N PRO A 64 -18.89 11.61 -3.60
CA PRO A 64 -18.89 11.48 -2.15
C PRO A 64 -17.71 10.59 -1.80
N GLN A 65 -16.75 11.10 -1.03
CA GLN A 65 -15.67 10.26 -0.54
C GLN A 65 -16.32 9.05 0.11
N ALA A 66 -15.87 7.84 -0.27
CA ALA A 66 -16.39 6.60 0.28
C ALA A 66 -16.09 6.60 1.78
N ARG A 67 -17.01 7.18 2.55
CA ARG A 67 -17.04 7.10 4.00
C ARG A 67 -17.01 5.61 4.29
N LEU A 68 -16.10 5.17 5.17
CA LEU A 68 -16.11 3.80 5.67
C LEU A 68 -17.58 3.45 5.97
N ARG A 69 -18.01 2.24 5.54
CA ARG A 69 -19.36 1.66 5.72
C ARG A 69 -20.06 2.35 6.88
N LYS A 70 -21.21 3.00 6.61
CA LYS A 70 -22.00 3.77 7.60
C LYS A 70 -22.00 3.04 8.94
N HIS A 71 -21.04 3.39 9.79
CA HIS A 71 -20.96 2.89 11.15
C HIS A 71 -21.65 3.97 11.94
N THR A 72 -22.78 3.62 12.52
CA THR A 72 -23.41 4.45 13.55
C THR A 72 -22.67 4.11 14.85
N PRO A 73 -21.89 5.05 15.40
CA PRO A 73 -21.25 4.83 16.70
C PRO A 73 -22.30 4.53 17.77
N PRO A 74 -21.94 3.78 18.83
CA PRO A 74 -22.81 3.63 19.99
C PRO A 74 -23.14 5.00 20.61
N ALA A 75 -24.31 5.13 21.21
CA ALA A 75 -24.71 6.35 21.89
C ALA A 75 -23.80 6.62 23.10
N HIS A 76 -23.21 7.81 23.14
CA HIS A 76 -22.40 8.33 24.24
C HIS A 76 -22.72 9.81 24.44
N ASP A 77 -22.44 10.35 25.62
CA ASP A 77 -22.54 11.79 25.84
C ASP A 77 -21.47 12.49 24.97
N PRO A 78 -21.81 13.57 24.22
CA PRO A 78 -20.83 14.33 23.45
C PRO A 78 -19.61 14.83 24.26
N GLN A 79 -19.75 15.01 25.57
CA GLN A 79 -18.67 15.43 26.47
C GLN A 79 -17.85 14.27 27.04
N ASP A 80 -18.26 13.01 26.83
CA ASP A 80 -17.51 11.85 27.30
C ASP A 80 -16.10 11.84 26.68
N LEU A 81 -15.10 11.59 27.51
CA LEU A 81 -13.71 11.43 27.09
C LEU A 81 -13.41 9.95 26.81
N LEU A 82 -13.03 9.65 25.58
CA LEU A 82 -12.59 8.32 25.16
C LEU A 82 -11.09 8.30 24.93
N ASN A 83 -10.42 7.26 25.44
CA ASN A 83 -9.01 7.03 25.13
C ASN A 83 -8.84 6.56 23.66
N ALA A 84 -7.60 6.42 23.19
CA ALA A 84 -7.34 6.01 21.80
C ALA A 84 -7.97 4.65 21.41
N ALA A 85 -8.02 3.69 22.35
CA ALA A 85 -8.58 2.37 22.08
C ALA A 85 -10.11 2.42 21.95
N ASP A 86 -10.77 3.13 22.85
CA ASP A 86 -12.22 3.28 22.83
C ASP A 86 -12.67 4.18 21.70
N SER A 87 -11.90 5.23 21.37
CA SER A 87 -12.09 6.04 20.16
C SER A 87 -12.03 5.18 18.89
N SER A 88 -11.09 4.23 18.82
CA SER A 88 -10.99 3.32 17.67
C SER A 88 -12.22 2.43 17.52
N ARG A 89 -12.74 1.91 18.64
CA ARG A 89 -13.97 1.10 18.67
C ARG A 89 -15.21 1.93 18.32
N PHE A 90 -15.32 3.12 18.91
CA PHE A 90 -16.40 4.09 18.66
C PHE A 90 -16.49 4.48 17.17
N LEU A 91 -15.34 4.61 16.51
CA LEU A 91 -15.26 4.90 15.08
C LEU A 91 -15.48 3.67 14.16
N GLY A 92 -15.76 2.50 14.74
CA GLY A 92 -16.07 1.25 14.03
C GLY A 92 -14.85 0.51 13.47
N TYR A 93 -13.63 0.80 13.96
CA TYR A 93 -12.44 0.09 13.51
C TYR A 93 -12.33 -1.28 14.18
N LYS A 94 -11.97 -2.31 13.38
CA LYS A 94 -11.65 -3.64 13.92
C LYS A 94 -10.40 -3.65 14.79
N ASN A 95 -9.44 -2.76 14.50
CA ASN A 95 -8.19 -2.66 15.25
C ASN A 95 -8.33 -1.62 16.37
N PRO A 96 -8.20 -1.98 17.65
CA PRO A 96 -8.28 -1.02 18.76
C PRO A 96 -7.12 -0.01 18.75
N ASN A 97 -6.01 -0.26 18.06
CA ASN A 97 -4.86 0.66 18.00
C ASN A 97 -4.90 1.63 16.81
N GLN A 98 -6.06 1.77 16.15
CA GLN A 98 -6.16 2.50 14.90
C GLN A 98 -5.94 4.01 15.08
N VAL A 99 -6.54 4.61 16.11
CA VAL A 99 -6.37 6.03 16.45
C VAL A 99 -4.93 6.34 16.82
N THR A 100 -4.30 5.53 17.67
CA THR A 100 -2.86 5.66 18.00
C THR A 100 -1.99 5.66 16.74
N THR A 101 -2.32 4.79 15.78
CA THR A 101 -1.61 4.73 14.49
C THR A 101 -1.83 6.01 13.67
N PHE A 102 -3.02 6.62 13.71
CA PHE A 102 -3.25 7.88 13.02
C PHE A 102 -2.43 9.01 13.63
N VAL A 103 -2.49 9.18 14.95
CA VAL A 103 -1.74 10.23 15.65
C VAL A 103 -0.23 10.08 15.40
N ARG A 104 0.30 8.85 15.49
CA ARG A 104 1.73 8.58 15.32
C ARG A 104 2.21 8.67 13.86
N ASP A 105 1.51 8.00 12.95
CA ASP A 105 1.99 7.81 11.57
C ASP A 105 1.41 8.84 10.58
N HIS A 106 0.42 9.64 11.01
CA HIS A 106 -0.34 10.59 10.17
C HIS A 106 -0.61 11.91 10.91
N PRO A 107 0.44 12.66 11.32
CA PRO A 107 0.25 13.92 12.02
C PRO A 107 -0.59 14.90 11.16
N GLY A 108 -1.59 15.53 11.77
CA GLY A 108 -2.55 16.43 11.11
C GLY A 108 -3.71 15.75 10.38
N TYR A 109 -3.79 14.41 10.33
CA TYR A 109 -4.93 13.69 9.74
C TYR A 109 -6.08 13.43 10.73
N PHE A 110 -5.73 13.10 11.97
CA PHE A 110 -6.67 12.87 13.07
C PHE A 110 -6.62 14.07 14.01
N PRO A 111 -7.74 14.49 14.64
CA PRO A 111 -7.75 15.61 15.55
C PRO A 111 -6.78 15.39 16.71
N ASP A 112 -6.20 16.48 17.19
CA ASP A 112 -5.40 16.46 18.42
C ASP A 112 -6.28 16.04 19.60
N PRO A 113 -5.71 15.38 20.62
CA PRO A 113 -6.43 15.02 21.83
C PRO A 113 -6.93 16.26 22.57
N ASP A 114 -8.17 16.20 23.04
CA ASP A 114 -8.78 17.23 23.88
C ASP A 114 -8.13 17.32 25.26
N VAL A 115 -7.69 16.18 25.80
CA VAL A 115 -7.00 16.09 27.09
C VAL A 115 -5.79 15.17 26.95
N VAL A 116 -4.64 15.65 27.42
CA VAL A 116 -3.41 14.89 27.53
C VAL A 116 -3.01 14.83 29.00
N GLU A 117 -2.90 13.63 29.53
CA GLU A 117 -2.40 13.38 30.88
C GLU A 117 -0.99 12.78 30.77
N GLU A 118 -0.02 13.42 31.42
CA GLU A 118 1.31 12.87 31.57
C GLU A 118 1.30 11.86 32.73
N LEU A 119 1.52 10.60 32.41
CA LEU A 119 1.66 9.53 33.40
C LEU A 119 3.05 8.88 33.28
N GLY A 120 3.39 8.05 34.26
CA GLY A 120 4.65 7.31 34.30
C GLY A 120 5.60 7.84 35.35
N THR A 121 6.83 7.34 35.32
CA THR A 121 7.91 7.83 36.18
C THR A 121 8.71 8.90 35.44
N PRO A 122 9.48 9.76 36.14
CA PRO A 122 10.34 10.74 35.49
C PRO A 122 11.28 10.16 34.43
N GLU A 123 11.67 8.89 34.58
CA GLU A 123 12.56 8.17 33.66
C GLU A 123 11.84 7.62 32.42
N HIS A 124 10.53 7.36 32.54
CA HIS A 124 9.70 6.81 31.47
C HIS A 124 8.30 7.45 31.44
N PRO A 125 8.20 8.73 31.05
CA PRO A 125 6.92 9.39 30.90
C PRO A 125 6.18 8.79 29.69
N TYR A 126 4.87 8.60 29.84
CA TYR A 126 3.96 8.26 28.76
C TYR A 126 2.74 9.18 28.78
N LEU A 127 2.29 9.56 27.58
CA LEU A 127 1.17 10.46 27.41
C LEU A 127 -0.11 9.66 27.21
N ARG A 128 -1.06 9.80 28.13
CA ARG A 128 -2.41 9.30 27.95
C ARG A 128 -3.25 10.37 27.25
N GLN A 129 -3.76 10.02 26.08
CA GLN A 129 -4.49 10.93 25.21
C GLN A 129 -5.97 10.57 25.19
N TRP A 130 -6.81 11.60 25.29
CA TRP A 130 -8.25 11.50 25.36
C TRP A 130 -8.91 12.43 24.35
N TRP A 131 -9.98 11.96 23.72
CA TRP A 131 -10.79 12.71 22.78
C TRP A 131 -12.23 12.77 23.28
N ARG A 132 -12.85 13.94 23.17
CA ARG A 132 -14.29 14.05 23.39
C ARG A 132 -15.05 13.34 22.29
N VAL A 133 -16.18 12.73 22.64
CA VAL A 133 -17.08 12.12 21.66
C VAL A 133 -17.50 13.11 20.58
N GLN A 134 -17.74 14.38 20.93
CA GLN A 134 -18.03 15.43 19.96
C GLN A 134 -16.92 15.58 18.93
N THR A 135 -15.65 15.65 19.36
CA THR A 135 -14.47 15.73 18.48
C THR A 135 -14.42 14.55 17.50
N LEU A 136 -14.74 13.34 17.97
CA LEU A 136 -14.79 12.15 17.13
C LEU A 136 -15.95 12.17 16.13
N LEU A 137 -17.13 12.66 16.54
CA LEU A 137 -18.29 12.82 15.67
C LEU A 137 -18.04 13.87 14.59
N ASP A 138 -17.45 15.02 14.95
CA ASP A 138 -17.10 16.09 14.01
C ASP A 138 -16.06 15.63 12.99
N TRP A 139 -15.03 14.92 13.46
CA TRP A 139 -14.05 14.31 12.55
C TRP A 139 -14.66 13.23 11.67
N MET A 140 -15.61 12.41 12.18
CA MET A 140 -16.32 11.42 11.36
C MET A 140 -17.16 12.08 10.27
N ALA A 141 -17.80 13.22 10.56
CA ALA A 141 -18.58 14.00 9.60
C ALA A 141 -17.70 14.64 8.51
N THR A 142 -16.52 15.13 8.90
CA THR A 142 -15.57 15.85 8.03
C THR A 142 -14.44 14.97 7.49
N ARG A 143 -14.47 13.65 7.75
CA ARG A 143 -13.35 12.72 7.55
C ARG A 143 -12.70 12.87 6.16
N PRO A 144 -11.41 13.26 6.09
CA PRO A 144 -10.68 13.38 4.84
C PRO A 144 -10.20 12.00 4.34
N GLY A 145 -11.10 11.20 3.75
CA GLY A 145 -10.74 9.96 3.05
C GLY A 145 -10.02 8.91 3.91
N ARG A 146 -9.26 7.99 3.29
CA ARG A 146 -8.30 7.17 4.04
C ARG A 146 -7.04 8.00 4.21
N GLY A 147 -6.74 8.44 5.43
CA GLY A 147 -5.48 9.13 5.75
C GLY A 147 -4.30 8.47 5.04
N LYS A 148 -3.61 9.27 4.22
CA LYS A 148 -2.40 8.81 3.55
C LYS A 148 -1.35 8.54 4.60
N ARG A 149 -0.76 7.35 4.61
CA ARG A 149 0.51 7.12 5.31
C ARG A 149 1.54 8.11 4.75
N THR A 150 1.83 9.15 5.50
CA THR A 150 2.93 10.05 5.17
C THR A 150 4.22 9.28 5.47
N GLY A 151 5.03 9.01 4.46
CA GLY A 151 6.44 8.70 4.70
C GLY A 151 6.82 7.25 5.05
N ALA A 152 6.19 6.24 4.46
CA ALA A 152 6.85 4.94 4.36
C ALA A 152 6.99 4.52 2.90
N GLN A 153 7.95 5.13 2.20
CA GLN A 153 8.66 4.37 1.16
C GLN A 153 9.28 3.18 1.89
N ARG A 154 8.56 2.05 1.89
CA ARG A 154 9.13 0.77 2.32
C ARG A 154 10.23 0.44 1.32
N THR A 155 11.44 0.89 1.62
CA THR A 155 12.63 0.38 0.96
C THR A 155 12.62 -1.13 1.19
N ALA A 156 12.56 -1.90 0.10
CA ALA A 156 12.66 -3.34 0.22
C ALA A 156 13.98 -3.64 0.94
N PRO A 157 14.00 -4.54 1.94
CA PRO A 157 15.23 -4.89 2.62
C PRO A 157 16.27 -5.33 1.59
N ALA A 158 17.50 -4.84 1.76
CA ALA A 158 18.60 -5.19 0.89
C ALA A 158 18.79 -6.71 0.87
N LEU A 159 19.07 -7.25 -0.31
CA LEU A 159 19.37 -8.67 -0.45
C LEU A 159 20.73 -8.97 0.17
N PRO A 160 20.89 -10.12 0.84
CA PRO A 160 22.18 -10.54 1.36
C PRO A 160 23.15 -10.81 0.23
N ASP A 161 24.45 -10.63 0.48
CA ASP A 161 25.48 -11.12 -0.43
C ASP A 161 25.58 -12.64 -0.31
N VAL A 162 25.52 -13.35 -1.44
CA VAL A 162 25.53 -14.82 -1.48
C VAL A 162 26.61 -15.27 -2.47
N PRO A 163 27.71 -15.87 -1.98
CA PRO A 163 28.77 -16.37 -2.84
C PRO A 163 28.27 -17.41 -3.85
N ARG A 164 28.83 -17.37 -5.06
CA ARG A 164 28.53 -18.34 -6.12
C ARG A 164 29.22 -19.69 -5.89
N ASP A 165 30.36 -19.69 -5.21
CA ASP A 165 31.25 -20.87 -5.06
C ASP A 165 30.98 -21.69 -3.79
N GLY A 166 29.85 -21.47 -3.11
CA GLY A 166 29.47 -22.29 -1.94
C GLY A 166 28.97 -23.69 -2.32
N ASP A 167 28.63 -24.51 -1.32
CA ASP A 167 28.13 -25.88 -1.51
C ASP A 167 26.99 -25.95 -2.57
N PRO A 168 27.16 -26.74 -3.65
CA PRO A 168 26.15 -26.90 -4.69
C PRO A 168 24.81 -27.48 -4.23
N ASN A 169 24.79 -28.24 -3.13
CA ASN A 169 23.60 -28.87 -2.58
C ASN A 169 22.95 -28.07 -1.44
N GLU A 170 23.53 -26.93 -1.06
CA GLU A 170 22.93 -26.01 -0.07
C GLU A 170 21.54 -25.55 -0.52
N LEU A 171 20.57 -25.63 0.38
CA LEU A 171 19.19 -25.19 0.16
C LEU A 171 19.07 -23.70 0.45
N LEU A 172 18.92 -22.90 -0.61
CA LEU A 172 18.79 -21.45 -0.54
C LEU A 172 17.32 -21.04 -0.60
N GLY A 173 16.91 -20.17 0.32
CA GLY A 173 15.57 -19.59 0.33
C GLY A 173 15.39 -18.48 -0.71
N ALA A 174 14.15 -18.02 -0.91
CA ALA A 174 13.82 -17.00 -1.92
C ALA A 174 14.68 -15.72 -1.86
N THR A 175 15.08 -15.28 -0.67
CA THR A 175 15.95 -14.11 -0.51
C THR A 175 17.35 -14.34 -1.07
N GLN A 176 17.96 -15.48 -0.74
CA GLN A 176 19.29 -15.85 -1.23
C GLN A 176 19.26 -16.21 -2.72
N ALA A 177 18.19 -16.86 -3.19
CA ALA A 177 17.96 -17.14 -4.60
C ALA A 177 17.85 -15.83 -5.41
N ALA A 178 17.10 -14.84 -4.91
CA ALA A 178 16.99 -13.53 -5.55
C ALA A 178 18.37 -12.85 -5.67
N ALA A 179 19.19 -12.91 -4.62
CA ALA A 179 20.54 -12.35 -4.62
C ALA A 179 21.43 -13.04 -5.66
N LEU A 180 21.48 -14.38 -5.63
CA LEU A 180 22.35 -15.18 -6.50
C LEU A 180 22.01 -15.00 -8.00
N LEU A 181 20.73 -14.78 -8.31
CA LEU A 181 20.20 -14.55 -9.65
C LEU A 181 20.22 -13.06 -10.08
N GLY A 182 20.73 -12.16 -9.23
CA GLY A 182 20.86 -10.73 -9.54
C GLY A 182 19.54 -9.95 -9.60
N PHE A 183 18.49 -10.39 -8.90
CA PHE A 183 17.26 -9.59 -8.80
C PHE A 183 17.45 -8.41 -7.86
N LYS A 184 16.68 -7.33 -8.07
CA LYS A 184 16.72 -6.13 -7.21
C LYS A 184 16.01 -6.35 -5.86
N SER A 185 15.13 -7.34 -5.77
CA SER A 185 14.39 -7.68 -4.55
C SER A 185 13.75 -9.07 -4.65
N VAL A 186 13.35 -9.62 -3.50
CA VAL A 186 12.61 -10.89 -3.41
C VAL A 186 11.27 -10.82 -4.14
N ASN A 187 10.62 -9.65 -4.17
CA ASN A 187 9.36 -9.44 -4.88
C ASN A 187 9.55 -9.54 -6.39
N SER A 188 10.62 -8.96 -6.92
CA SER A 188 10.95 -9.06 -8.35
C SER A 188 11.27 -10.52 -8.75
N PHE A 189 12.01 -11.24 -7.92
CA PHE A 189 12.24 -12.68 -8.08
C PHE A 189 10.92 -13.47 -8.07
N SER A 190 10.07 -13.26 -7.06
CA SER A 190 8.80 -13.99 -6.91
C SER A 190 7.84 -13.72 -8.05
N SER A 191 7.77 -12.48 -8.54
CA SER A 191 6.99 -12.10 -9.72
C SER A 191 7.50 -12.79 -10.98
N SER A 192 8.82 -12.87 -11.16
CA SER A 192 9.43 -13.56 -12.30
C SER A 192 9.15 -15.06 -12.27
N LEU A 193 9.22 -15.67 -11.08
CA LEU A 193 8.88 -17.07 -10.85
C LEU A 193 7.41 -17.34 -11.18
N SER A 194 6.47 -16.52 -10.69
CA SER A 194 5.03 -16.70 -10.96
C SER A 194 4.66 -16.49 -12.43
N GLN A 195 5.45 -15.72 -13.17
CA GLN A 195 5.27 -15.51 -14.60
C GLN A 195 5.87 -16.65 -15.47
N GLY A 196 6.48 -17.67 -14.86
CA GLY A 196 7.10 -18.77 -15.59
C GLY A 196 8.45 -18.43 -16.23
N ASN A 197 9.06 -17.29 -15.87
CA ASN A 197 10.36 -16.88 -16.42
C ASN A 197 11.54 -17.65 -15.81
N LEU A 198 11.28 -18.48 -14.79
CA LEU A 198 12.27 -19.28 -14.06
C LEU A 198 11.85 -20.76 -14.09
N PRO A 199 11.83 -21.40 -15.28
CA PRO A 199 11.26 -22.74 -15.46
C PRO A 199 11.98 -23.81 -14.63
N LEU A 200 13.29 -23.68 -14.41
CA LEU A 200 14.04 -24.65 -13.60
C LEU A 200 13.75 -24.51 -12.10
N LEU A 201 13.06 -23.45 -11.68
CA LEU A 201 12.75 -23.16 -10.27
C LEU A 201 11.27 -23.29 -9.93
N GLU A 202 10.43 -23.73 -10.88
CA GLU A 202 9.00 -23.94 -10.65
C GLU A 202 8.76 -24.92 -9.49
N THR A 203 9.50 -26.03 -9.50
CA THR A 203 9.48 -27.03 -8.43
C THR A 203 10.59 -26.74 -7.40
N PRO A 204 10.22 -26.49 -6.12
CA PRO A 204 11.21 -26.34 -5.05
C PRO A 204 11.88 -27.67 -4.70
N ASP A 205 13.13 -27.60 -4.23
CA ASP A 205 13.86 -28.75 -3.72
C ASP A 205 13.44 -29.11 -2.28
N ALA A 206 13.02 -28.10 -1.52
CA ALA A 206 12.51 -28.28 -0.17
C ALA A 206 11.53 -27.16 0.19
N ILE A 207 10.74 -27.41 1.22
CA ILE A 207 9.83 -26.45 1.82
C ILE A 207 10.19 -26.38 3.31
N THR A 208 10.43 -25.18 3.83
CA THR A 208 10.76 -25.01 5.25
C THR A 208 9.58 -25.37 6.15
N ASP A 209 9.83 -26.09 7.24
CA ASP A 209 8.80 -26.48 8.21
C ASP A 209 8.05 -25.27 8.82
N LYS A 210 8.78 -24.16 9.04
CA LYS A 210 8.19 -22.89 9.51
C LYS A 210 7.75 -22.02 8.34
N GLY A 211 6.46 -22.11 8.00
CA GLY A 211 5.79 -21.16 7.10
C GLY A 211 5.86 -21.51 5.62
N GLY A 212 6.18 -22.76 5.26
CA GLY A 212 6.00 -23.28 3.91
C GLY A 212 6.84 -22.58 2.84
N ARG A 213 8.00 -22.03 3.20
CA ARG A 213 8.83 -21.26 2.27
C ARG A 213 9.61 -22.19 1.37
N ARG A 214 9.53 -21.92 0.06
CA ARG A 214 10.25 -22.66 -0.98
C ARG A 214 11.76 -22.44 -0.89
N GLN A 215 12.52 -23.52 -1.05
CA GLN A 215 13.98 -23.54 -1.12
C GLN A 215 14.44 -24.30 -2.36
N TRP A 216 15.60 -23.90 -2.90
CA TRP A 216 16.20 -24.51 -4.08
C TRP A 216 17.69 -24.78 -3.84
N LYS A 217 18.20 -25.86 -4.42
CA LYS A 217 19.64 -26.17 -4.37
C LYS A 217 20.42 -25.11 -5.14
N ARG A 218 21.58 -24.68 -4.60
CA ARG A 218 22.47 -23.71 -5.26
C ARG A 218 22.77 -24.09 -6.71
N LYS A 219 23.08 -25.37 -7.00
CA LYS A 219 23.36 -25.85 -8.36
C LYS A 219 22.25 -25.54 -9.37
N ARG A 220 21.00 -25.63 -8.94
CA ARG A 220 19.82 -25.40 -9.80
C ARG A 220 19.63 -23.90 -10.04
N LEU A 221 19.87 -23.07 -9.03
CA LEU A 221 19.88 -21.63 -9.17
C LEU A 221 20.98 -21.16 -10.14
N LEU A 222 22.18 -21.73 -10.05
CA LEU A 222 23.27 -21.42 -10.98
C LEU A 222 22.98 -21.87 -12.41
N ALA A 223 22.37 -23.05 -12.59
CA ALA A 223 21.91 -23.52 -13.90
C ALA A 223 20.84 -22.58 -14.49
N GLN A 224 19.89 -22.11 -13.68
CA GLN A 224 18.88 -21.14 -14.09
C GLN A 224 19.51 -19.79 -14.47
N ASP A 225 20.52 -19.33 -13.74
CA ASP A 225 21.24 -18.10 -14.06
C ASP A 225 22.00 -18.22 -15.39
N ALA A 226 22.68 -19.35 -15.61
CA ALA A 226 23.37 -19.63 -16.87
C ALA A 226 22.40 -19.60 -18.07
N GLN A 227 21.22 -20.23 -17.93
CA GLN A 227 20.17 -20.18 -18.96
C GLN A 227 19.69 -18.74 -19.23
N ARG A 228 19.54 -17.91 -18.19
CA ARG A 228 19.11 -16.51 -18.33
C ARG A 228 20.16 -15.64 -19.02
N ARG A 229 21.44 -15.85 -18.71
CA ARG A 229 22.55 -15.11 -19.32
C ARG A 229 22.72 -15.48 -20.80
N GLY A 230 22.61 -16.76 -21.13
CA GLY A 230 22.69 -17.22 -22.53
C GLY A 230 21.53 -16.72 -23.40
N ARG A 231 20.36 -16.46 -22.82
CA ARG A 231 19.17 -15.94 -23.52
C ARG A 231 19.18 -14.42 -23.74
N THR A 232 20.05 -13.69 -23.03
CA THR A 232 20.20 -12.24 -23.16
C THR A 232 21.26 -11.86 -24.22
N GLN A 233 22.04 -12.83 -24.72
CA GLN A 233 23.11 -12.62 -25.71
C GLN A 233 22.72 -13.01 -27.15
N GLN A 234 21.44 -13.30 -27.40
CA GLN A 234 20.84 -13.50 -28.73
C GLN A 234 19.82 -12.40 -28.98
#